data_AF-A0A1A8RKS8-F1
#
_entry.id   AF-A0A1A8RKS8-F1
#
_cell.length_a   1.000
_cell.length_b   1.000
_cell.length_c   1.000
_cell.angle_alpha   90.00
_cell.angle_beta   90.00
_cell.angle_gamma   90.00
#
_symmetry.space_group_name_H-M   'P 1'
#
loop_
_entity.id
_entity.type
_entity.pdbx_description
1 polymer ?
#
loop_
_entity_poly.entity_id
_entity_poly.type
_entity_poly.pdbx_seq_one_letter_code
_entity_poly.pdbx_strand_id
1 'polypeptide(L)'
;LQMDRCQRRLEQGLLPWPEMEEELRRMVQDKKRRQKDKEEKQRILEANGWNQMPNGKYTTAEARPDSYIPQNDPLGLPRPYGALAPCKPTKPGANMRHIREPSLRS
;
A
#
# COMPACT_ATOMS: atom_id res chain seq x y z
N LEU A 1 -10.74 -59.73 -0.21
CA LEU A 1 -11.99 -58.93 -0.14
C LEU A 1 -11.76 -57.41 -0.20
N GLN A 2 -11.12 -56.75 0.79
CA GLN A 2 -10.84 -55.30 0.71
C GLN A 2 -9.84 -54.96 -0.42
N MET A 3 -8.76 -55.74 -0.57
CA MET A 3 -7.77 -55.56 -1.65
C MET A 3 -8.37 -55.74 -3.06
N ASP A 4 -9.19 -56.79 -3.26
CA ASP A 4 -9.87 -57.03 -4.55
C ASP A 4 -10.87 -55.91 -4.91
N ARG A 5 -11.43 -55.23 -3.90
CA ARG A 5 -12.31 -54.09 -4.12
C ARG A 5 -11.49 -52.88 -4.58
N CYS A 6 -10.36 -52.60 -3.94
CA CYS A 6 -9.46 -51.52 -4.34
C CYS A 6 -8.93 -51.73 -5.76
N GLN A 7 -8.53 -52.96 -6.10
CA GLN A 7 -7.96 -53.28 -7.41
C GLN A 7 -8.98 -53.13 -8.55
N ARG A 8 -10.21 -53.62 -8.36
CA ARG A 8 -11.30 -53.41 -9.34
C ARG A 8 -11.65 -51.94 -9.55
N ARG A 9 -11.59 -51.12 -8.49
CA ARG A 9 -11.83 -49.66 -8.61
C ARG A 9 -10.72 -48.97 -9.37
N LEU A 10 -9.46 -49.36 -9.13
CA LEU A 10 -8.31 -48.87 -9.89
C LEU A 10 -8.43 -49.24 -11.38
N GLU A 11 -8.82 -50.47 -11.72
CA GLU A 11 -9.07 -50.89 -13.11
C GLU A 11 -10.17 -50.06 -13.79
N GLN A 12 -11.14 -49.56 -13.02
CA GLN A 12 -12.20 -48.66 -13.47
C GLN A 12 -11.79 -47.18 -13.49
N GLY A 13 -10.54 -46.85 -13.13
CA GLY A 13 -10.04 -45.48 -13.04
C GLY A 13 -10.59 -44.67 -11.85
N LEU A 14 -11.24 -45.35 -10.90
CA LEU A 14 -11.74 -44.75 -9.67
C LEU A 14 -10.68 -44.82 -8.57
N LEU A 15 -10.82 -43.98 -7.56
CA LEU A 15 -9.93 -44.04 -6.41
C LEU A 15 -10.11 -45.37 -5.65
N PRO A 16 -9.02 -45.94 -5.10
CA PRO A 16 -9.09 -47.17 -4.33
C PRO A 16 -10.09 -47.09 -3.17
N TRP A 17 -10.16 -45.93 -2.50
CA TRP A 17 -10.97 -45.69 -1.32
C TRP A 17 -12.01 -44.58 -1.54
N PRO A 18 -13.29 -44.76 -1.14
CA PRO A 18 -14.33 -43.75 -1.34
C PRO A 18 -14.08 -42.43 -0.59
N GLU A 19 -13.58 -42.53 0.64
CA GLU A 19 -13.26 -41.37 1.51
C GLU A 19 -12.18 -40.46 0.89
N MET A 20 -11.26 -41.01 0.09
CA MET A 20 -10.31 -40.20 -0.68
C MET A 20 -11.00 -39.31 -1.72
N GLU A 21 -12.16 -39.71 -2.25
CA GLU A 21 -12.88 -38.88 -3.22
C GLU A 21 -13.44 -37.61 -2.55
N GLU A 22 -13.87 -37.72 -1.30
CA GLU A 22 -14.36 -36.58 -0.51
C GLU A 22 -13.22 -35.60 -0.20
N GLU A 23 -12.07 -36.13 0.22
CA GLU A 23 -10.88 -35.32 0.47
C GLU A 23 -10.37 -34.62 -0.81
N LEU A 24 -10.40 -35.31 -1.96
CA LEU A 24 -10.09 -34.68 -3.25
C LEU A 24 -11.09 -33.59 -3.62
N ARG A 25 -12.40 -33.81 -3.41
CA ARG A 25 -13.42 -32.78 -3.66
C ARG A 25 -13.18 -31.55 -2.78
N ARG A 26 -12.89 -31.75 -1.50
CA ARG A 26 -12.52 -30.67 -0.56
C ARG A 26 -11.29 -29.92 -1.07
N MET A 27 -10.22 -30.63 -1.41
CA MET A 27 -8.97 -30.03 -1.91
C MET A 27 -9.18 -29.20 -3.19
N VAL A 28 -9.96 -29.70 -4.15
CA VAL A 28 -10.26 -28.99 -5.40
C VAL A 28 -11.06 -27.70 -5.13
N GLN A 29 -12.05 -27.76 -4.24
CA GLN A 29 -12.82 -26.57 -3.83
C GLN A 29 -11.92 -25.55 -3.13
N ASP A 30 -11.08 -26.02 -2.21
CA ASP A 30 -10.12 -25.19 -1.49
C ASP A 30 -9.11 -24.51 -2.43
N LYS A 31 -8.61 -25.25 -3.43
CA LYS A 31 -7.71 -24.71 -4.47
C LYS A 31 -8.41 -23.64 -5.30
N LYS A 32 -9.67 -23.88 -5.71
CA LYS A 32 -10.48 -22.89 -6.44
C LYS A 32 -10.74 -21.64 -5.60
N ARG A 33 -11.04 -21.78 -4.30
CA ARG A 33 -11.20 -20.65 -3.38
C ARG A 33 -9.91 -19.84 -3.28
N ARG A 34 -8.78 -20.49 -2.98
CA ARG A 34 -7.46 -19.82 -2.89
C ARG A 34 -7.08 -19.09 -4.19
N GLN A 35 -7.41 -19.68 -5.33
CA GLN A 35 -7.18 -19.05 -6.63
C GLN A 35 -8.00 -17.76 -6.78
N LYS A 36 -9.32 -17.82 -6.49
CA LYS A 36 -10.18 -16.63 -6.51
C LYS A 36 -9.71 -15.54 -5.54
N ASP A 37 -9.34 -15.92 -4.32
CA ASP A 37 -8.85 -14.97 -3.31
C ASP A 37 -7.55 -14.29 -3.79
N LYS A 38 -6.68 -15.04 -4.49
CA LYS A 38 -5.44 -14.50 -5.07
C LYS A 38 -5.74 -13.53 -6.21
N GLU A 39 -6.64 -13.90 -7.12
CA GLU A 39 -7.08 -13.05 -8.23
C GLU A 39 -7.76 -11.76 -7.73
N GLU A 40 -8.62 -11.86 -6.71
CA GLU A 40 -9.25 -10.69 -6.09
C GLU A 40 -8.23 -9.77 -5.42
N LYS A 41 -7.28 -10.33 -4.66
CA LYS A 41 -6.19 -9.54 -4.08
C LYS A 41 -5.36 -8.85 -5.15
N GLN A 42 -5.05 -9.53 -6.25
CA GLN A 42 -4.34 -8.93 -7.39
C GLN A 42 -5.14 -7.78 -8.02
N ARG A 43 -6.44 -7.98 -8.29
CA ARG A 43 -7.32 -6.93 -8.80
C ARG A 43 -7.37 -5.71 -7.86
N ILE A 44 -7.45 -5.93 -6.56
CA ILE A 44 -7.44 -4.85 -5.55
C ILE A 44 -6.09 -4.13 -5.55
N LEU A 45 -4.97 -4.86 -5.64
CA LEU A 45 -3.63 -4.29 -5.72
C LEU A 45 -3.44 -3.43 -6.97
N GLU A 46 -3.91 -3.89 -8.13
CA GLU A 46 -3.87 -3.12 -9.39
C GLU A 46 -4.70 -1.84 -9.30
N ALA A 47 -5.93 -1.93 -8.79
CA ALA A 47 -6.79 -0.76 -8.59
C ALA A 47 -6.17 0.24 -7.58
N ASN A 48 -5.56 -0.28 -6.51
CA ASN A 48 -4.89 0.50 -5.48
C ASN A 48 -3.42 0.80 -5.80
N GLY A 49 -2.92 0.57 -7.03
CA GLY A 49 -1.52 0.82 -7.36
C GLY A 49 -1.10 2.28 -7.12
N TRP A 50 -2.05 3.20 -7.23
CA TRP A 50 -1.89 4.62 -6.88
C TRP A 50 -1.66 4.90 -5.39
N ASN A 51 -2.03 3.96 -4.52
CA ASN A 51 -2.00 4.09 -3.05
C ASN A 51 -0.69 3.59 -2.43
N GLN A 52 0.21 3.00 -3.23
CA GLN A 52 1.53 2.58 -2.75
C GLN A 52 2.52 3.74 -2.89
N MET A 53 3.00 4.26 -1.76
CA MET A 53 4.07 5.26 -1.77
C MET A 53 5.38 4.65 -2.27
N PRO A 54 6.34 5.47 -2.76
CA PRO A 54 7.67 5.03 -3.14
C PRO A 54 8.45 4.28 -2.05
N ASN A 55 8.08 4.50 -0.78
CA ASN A 55 8.66 3.80 0.38
C ASN A 55 8.03 2.41 0.65
N GLY A 56 7.14 1.94 -0.22
CA GLY A 56 6.46 0.64 -0.11
C GLY A 56 5.28 0.60 0.87
N LYS A 57 4.96 1.71 1.54
CA LYS A 57 3.79 1.80 2.44
C LYS A 57 2.51 2.08 1.63
N TYR A 58 1.42 1.42 2.03
CA TYR A 58 0.10 1.67 1.46
C TYR A 58 -0.61 2.77 2.26
N THR A 59 -1.25 3.71 1.57
CA THR A 59 -2.08 4.76 2.17
C THR A 59 -3.43 4.82 1.49
N THR A 60 -4.52 4.96 2.26
CA THR A 60 -5.87 5.18 1.71
C THR A 60 -6.17 6.68 1.53
N ALA A 61 -5.25 7.56 1.93
CA ALA A 61 -5.43 9.00 1.77
C ALA A 61 -5.24 9.42 0.31
N GLU A 62 -6.22 10.12 -0.25
CA GLU A 62 -6.10 10.71 -1.58
C GLU A 62 -5.00 11.78 -1.62
N ALA A 63 -4.27 11.85 -2.74
CA ALA A 63 -3.27 12.88 -2.95
C ALA A 63 -3.96 14.26 -3.07
N ARG A 64 -3.49 15.25 -2.30
CA ARG A 64 -4.05 16.61 -2.40
C ARG A 64 -3.69 17.23 -3.75
N PRO A 65 -4.67 17.78 -4.50
CA PRO A 65 -4.40 18.39 -5.81
C PRO A 65 -3.38 19.53 -5.72
N ASP A 66 -3.40 20.30 -4.62
CA ASP A 66 -2.47 21.42 -4.37
C ASP A 66 -1.33 21.04 -3.40
N SER A 67 -0.92 19.77 -3.38
CA SER A 67 0.25 19.38 -2.58
C SER A 67 1.47 20.17 -3.04
N TYR A 68 2.03 20.98 -2.12
CA TYR A 68 3.27 21.73 -2.36
C TYR A 68 4.50 20.78 -2.52
N ILE A 69 4.33 19.49 -2.21
CA ILE A 69 5.31 18.43 -2.41
C ILE A 69 5.08 17.81 -3.79
N PRO A 70 6.05 17.89 -4.72
CA PRO A 70 5.95 17.26 -6.03
C PRO A 70 5.94 15.73 -5.90
N GLN A 71 5.03 15.07 -6.63
CA GLN A 71 4.92 13.61 -6.62
C GLN A 71 6.11 12.90 -7.29
N ASN A 72 6.87 13.63 -8.12
CA ASN A 72 8.07 13.13 -8.81
C ASN A 72 9.39 13.45 -8.09
N ASP A 73 9.35 14.08 -6.90
CA ASP A 73 10.57 14.38 -6.16
C ASP A 73 10.96 13.19 -5.27
N PRO A 74 12.13 12.54 -5.49
CA PRO A 74 12.58 11.43 -4.67
C PRO A 74 12.78 11.80 -3.19
N LEU A 75 13.05 13.07 -2.88
CA LEU A 75 13.22 13.54 -1.50
C LEU A 75 11.91 14.03 -0.86
N GLY A 76 10.85 14.21 -1.67
CA GLY A 76 9.56 14.74 -1.20
C GLY A 76 9.68 16.14 -0.61
N LEU A 77 10.60 16.97 -1.13
CA LEU A 77 10.82 18.30 -0.57
C LEU A 77 9.71 19.27 -1.03
N PRO A 78 9.31 20.20 -0.16
CA PRO A 78 8.48 21.33 -0.55
C PRO A 78 9.07 22.05 -1.75
N ARG A 79 8.25 22.42 -2.75
CA ARG A 79 8.70 23.43 -3.72
C ARG A 79 9.01 24.73 -2.97
N PRO A 80 10.24 25.26 -3.03
CA PRO A 80 10.48 26.60 -2.51
C PRO A 80 9.64 27.60 -3.32
N TYR A 81 9.22 28.70 -2.70
CA TYR A 81 8.37 29.73 -3.31
C TYR A 81 9.01 30.50 -4.50
N GLY A 82 10.10 29.98 -5.07
CA GLY A 82 10.82 30.58 -6.19
C GLY A 82 11.30 32.00 -5.89
N ALA A 83 11.51 32.78 -6.96
CA ALA A 83 11.94 34.18 -6.86
C ALA A 83 10.86 35.14 -6.30
N LEU A 84 9.60 34.67 -6.22
CA LEU A 84 8.43 35.41 -5.76
C LEU A 84 7.90 34.83 -4.44
N ALA A 85 8.76 34.74 -3.44
CA ALA A 85 8.34 34.38 -2.09
C ALA A 85 7.27 35.38 -1.58
N PRO A 86 6.16 34.89 -0.99
CA PRO A 86 5.07 35.73 -0.49
C PRO A 86 5.53 36.84 0.45
N CYS A 87 6.59 36.59 1.22
CA CYS A 87 7.28 37.60 2.01
C CYS A 87 8.76 37.63 1.64
N LYS A 88 9.19 38.72 1.01
CA LYS A 88 10.60 39.14 1.08
C LYS A 88 10.72 39.96 2.37
N PRO A 89 11.53 39.56 3.37
CA PRO A 89 11.73 40.41 4.54
C PRO A 89 12.29 41.76 4.07
N THR A 90 11.64 42.84 4.48
CA THR A 90 12.10 44.19 4.17
C THR A 90 13.52 44.35 4.69
N LYS A 91 14.43 44.86 3.85
CA LYS A 91 15.80 45.14 4.29
C LYS A 91 15.74 46.03 5.54
N PRO A 92 16.50 45.72 6.60
CA PRO A 92 16.63 46.60 7.75
C PRO A 92 16.92 48.02 7.30
N GLY A 93 15.97 48.93 7.54
CA GLY A 93 16.18 50.35 7.28
C GLY A 93 17.19 50.92 8.29
N ALA A 94 17.89 51.99 7.90
CA ALA A 94 18.85 52.68 8.78
C ALA A 94 18.26 53.16 10.13
N ASN A 95 16.93 53.24 10.22
CA ASN A 95 16.17 53.61 11.43
C ASN A 95 15.56 52.41 12.20
N MET A 96 16.04 51.19 11.98
CA MET A 96 15.58 50.05 12.80
C MET A 96 15.95 50.27 14.26
N ARG A 97 14.94 50.56 15.09
CA ARG A 97 15.09 50.62 16.55
C ARG A 97 15.25 49.19 17.04
N HIS A 98 16.47 48.79 17.39
CA HIS A 98 16.67 47.58 18.19
C HIS A 98 15.85 47.75 19.48
N ILE A 99 14.95 46.81 19.75
CA ILE A 99 14.23 46.76 21.03
C ILE A 99 15.30 46.58 22.10
N ARG A 100 15.49 47.59 22.94
CA ARG A 100 16.43 47.56 24.06
C ARG A 100 15.65 47.16 25.31
N GLU A 101 16.09 46.10 25.96
CA GLU A 101 15.56 45.67 27.26
C GLU A 101 15.57 46.86 28.24
N PRO A 102 14.46 47.14 28.94
CA PRO A 102 14.41 48.24 29.90
C PRO A 102 15.32 47.93 31.09
N SER A 103 16.20 48.88 31.46
CA SER A 103 17.00 48.77 32.69
C SER A 103 16.16 49.15 33.90
N LEU A 104 16.16 48.32 34.94
CA LEU A 104 15.63 48.67 36.25
C LEU A 104 16.38 49.91 36.78
N ARG A 105 15.65 50.97 37.10
CA ARG A 105 16.23 52.14 37.79
C ARG A 105 16.30 51.81 39.29
N SER A 106 17.48 51.98 39.90
CA SER A 106 17.67 51.86 41.36
C SER A 106 17.07 53.04 42.09
#